data_AF-A0A8S9Q8W0-F1
#
_entry.id   AF-A0A8S9Q8W0-F1
#
_cell.length_a   1.000
_cell.length_b   1.000
_cell.length_c   1.000
_cell.angle_alpha   90.00
_cell.angle_beta   90.00
_cell.angle_gamma   90.00
#
_symmetry.space_group_name_H-M   'P 1'
#
loop_
_entity.id
_entity.type
_entity.pdbx_description
1 polymer ?
#
loop_
_entity_poly.entity_id
_entity_poly.type
_entity_poly.pdbx_seq_one_letter_code
_entity_poly.pdbx_strand_id
1 'polypeptide(L)' 'MSSTDARYIFVRELRCGDAYEASTQRICEEGCDQIVGFVHYRFTLEEEIPVLNVYEIQLESQIQGKG' A
#
# COMPACT_ATOMS: atom_id res chain seq x y z
N MET A 1 5.25 -21.20 2.61
CA MET A 1 4.56 -21.34 1.31
C MET A 1 3.63 -20.16 1.17
N SER A 2 3.92 -19.19 0.29
CA SER A 2 2.96 -18.13 0.00
C SER A 2 1.86 -18.71 -0.90
N SER A 3 0.60 -18.41 -0.60
CA SER A 3 -0.50 -18.71 -1.51
C SER A 3 -0.27 -17.87 -2.77
N THR A 4 -0.17 -18.52 -3.94
CA THR A 4 0.07 -17.86 -5.24
C THR A 4 -0.96 -16.78 -5.59
N ASP A 5 -2.11 -16.79 -4.93
CA ASP A 5 -3.21 -15.87 -5.18
C ASP A 5 -3.27 -14.70 -4.19
N ALA A 6 -2.34 -14.64 -3.23
CA ALA A 6 -2.23 -13.55 -2.30
C ALA A 6 -1.84 -12.25 -3.03
N ARG A 7 -2.57 -11.17 -2.74
CA ARG A 7 -2.37 -9.84 -3.30
C ARG A 7 -2.11 -8.85 -2.18
N TYR A 8 -1.40 -7.79 -2.53
CA TYR A 8 -1.01 -6.72 -1.61
C TYR A 8 -1.40 -5.36 -2.17
N ILE A 9 -1.94 -4.51 -1.31
CA ILE A 9 -2.03 -3.05 -1.54
C ILE A 9 -1.01 -2.43 -0.60
N PHE A 10 -0.14 -1.56 -1.11
CA PHE A 10 0.83 -0.83 -0.31
C PHE A 10 0.42 0.65 -0.22
N VAL A 11 0.47 1.19 0.99
CA VAL A 11 0.29 2.62 1.27
C VAL A 11 1.68 3.25 1.35
N ARG A 12 1.90 4.29 0.57
CA ARG A 12 3.19 4.98 0.46
C ARG A 12 3.02 6.43 0.89
N GLU A 13 3.90 6.91 1.76
CA GLU A 13 3.98 8.31 2.14
C GLU A 13 4.99 9.01 1.24
N LEU A 14 4.52 10.01 0.49
CA LEU A 14 5.38 10.84 -0.35
C LEU A 14 5.95 11.99 0.48
N ARG A 15 7.22 11.89 0.84
CA ARG A 15 7.95 12.99 1.49
C ARG A 15 8.67 13.83 0.44
N CYS A 16 7.91 14.62 -0.32
CA CYS A 16 8.51 15.61 -1.20
C CYS A 16 8.88 16.83 -0.33
N GLY A 17 10.17 17.00 -0.02
CA GLY A 17 10.67 18.27 0.53
C GLY A 17 10.43 19.39 -0.48
N ASP A 18 10.18 20.61 0.02
CA ASP A 18 9.92 21.83 -0.77
C ASP A 18 10.99 22.05 -1.85
N ALA A 19 10.79 21.47 -3.03
CA ALA A 19 11.53 21.77 -4.23
C ALA A 19 10.52 22.36 -5.20
N TYR A 20 10.55 23.69 -5.23
CA TYR A 20 9.90 24.52 -6.23
C TYR A 20 10.07 23.90 -7.63
N GLU A 21 8.99 24.00 -8.40
CA GLU A 21 8.86 23.77 -9.83
C GLU A 21 10.11 23.28 -10.59
N ALA A 22 10.02 22.09 -11.16
CA ALA A 22 10.18 21.94 -12.60
C ALA A 22 9.89 20.49 -12.98
N SER A 23 8.95 20.34 -13.91
CA SER A 23 8.98 19.34 -14.96
C SER A 23 10.26 18.51 -15.02
N THR A 24 10.25 17.29 -14.49
CA THR A 24 10.76 16.08 -15.15
C THR A 24 10.44 14.91 -14.23
N GLN A 25 9.48 14.11 -14.66
CA GLN A 25 9.33 12.72 -14.29
C GLN A 25 10.69 12.02 -14.37
N ARG A 26 11.33 11.77 -13.22
CA ARG A 26 12.37 10.78 -12.89
C ARG A 26 13.32 11.38 -11.84
N ILE A 27 13.68 10.57 -10.85
CA ILE A 27 14.61 10.86 -9.74
C ILE A 27 13.96 11.53 -8.51
N CYS A 28 12.98 10.85 -7.92
CA CYS A 28 12.92 10.79 -6.46
C CYS A 28 13.38 9.38 -6.07
N GLU A 29 14.67 9.14 -6.25
CA GLU A 29 15.33 7.88 -5.91
C GLU A 29 15.44 7.75 -4.38
N GLU A 30 14.88 6.66 -3.87
CA GLU A 30 15.14 6.00 -2.58
C GLU A 30 14.70 6.70 -1.27
N GLY A 31 14.57 8.02 -1.22
CA GLY A 31 14.25 8.74 0.03
C GLY A 31 12.78 9.16 0.23
N CYS A 32 11.98 9.18 -0.84
CA CYS A 32 10.65 9.81 -0.84
C CYS A 32 9.48 8.83 -0.93
N ASP A 33 9.76 7.52 -0.95
CA ASP A 33 8.75 6.47 -1.19
C ASP A 33 8.75 5.45 -0.05
N GLN A 34 8.36 5.90 1.14
CA GLN A 34 8.28 5.05 2.32
C GLN A 34 6.94 4.33 2.37
N ILE A 35 6.98 2.99 2.41
CA ILE A 35 5.78 2.18 2.69
C ILE A 35 5.41 2.41 4.15
N VAL A 36 4.26 3.02 4.38
CA VAL A 36 3.71 3.32 5.71
C VAL A 36 2.56 2.41 6.09
N GLY A 37 2.23 1.44 5.23
CA GLY A 37 1.21 0.45 5.51
C GLY A 37 0.95 -0.50 4.35
N PHE A 38 0.21 -1.57 4.63
CA PHE A 38 -0.21 -2.52 3.61
C PHE A 38 -1.52 -3.23 3.98
N VAL A 39 -2.14 -3.80 2.96
CA VAL A 39 -3.25 -4.74 3.06
C VAL A 39 -2.85 -6.02 2.37
N HIS A 40 -2.99 -7.15 3.06
CA HIS A 40 -2.80 -8.48 2.50
C HIS A 40 -4.17 -9.14 2.32
N TYR A 41 -4.49 -9.52 1.09
CA TYR A 41 -5.82 -10.04 0.75
C TYR A 41 -5.79 -11.08 -0.36
N ARG A 42 -6.90 -11.77 -0.56
CA ARG A 42 -7.11 -12.72 -1.67
C ARG A 42 -8.57 -12.71 -2.13
N PHE A 43 -8.78 -12.86 -3.44
CA PHE A 43 -10.10 -13.17 -3.98
C PHE A 43 -10.37 -14.67 -3.88
N THR A 44 -11.49 -15.05 -3.30
CA THR A 44 -11.88 -16.45 -3.14
C THR A 44 -13.39 -16.60 -3.27
N LEU A 45 -13.85 -17.84 -3.38
CA LEU A 45 -15.26 -18.20 -3.21
C LEU A 45 -15.42 -18.78 -1.81
N GLU A 46 -16.36 -18.24 -1.03
CA GLU A 46 -16.81 -18.81 0.24
C GLU A 46 -18.30 -19.12 0.10
N GLU A 47 -18.69 -20.39 0.28
CA GLU A 47 -20.07 -20.85 0.08
C GLU A 47 -20.68 -20.42 -1.27
N GLU A 48 -19.89 -20.52 -2.35
CA GLU A 48 -20.23 -20.09 -3.73
C GLU A 48 -20.41 -18.57 -3.90
N ILE A 49 -20.11 -17.78 -2.88
CA ILE A 49 -20.18 -16.31 -2.92
C ILE A 49 -18.76 -15.77 -3.17
N PRO A 50 -18.56 -14.89 -4.18
CA PRO A 50 -17.26 -14.25 -4.39
C PRO A 50 -16.99 -13.25 -3.27
N VAL A 51 -15.90 -13.50 -2.55
CA VAL A 51 -15.47 -12.68 -1.41
C VAL A 51 -14.04 -12.20 -1.58
N LEU A 52 -13.74 -11.06 -0.96
CA LEU A 52 -12.39 -10.57 -0.73
C LEU A 52 -12.04 -10.88 0.72
N ASN A 53 -11.17 -11.86 0.91
CA ASN A 53 -10.71 -12.23 2.24
C ASN A 53 -9.47 -11.41 2.58
N VAL A 54 -9.53 -10.65 3.68
CA VAL A 54 -8.43 -9.82 4.18
C VAL A 54 -7.75 -10.54 5.34
N TYR A 55 -6.48 -10.85 5.18
CA TYR A 55 -5.69 -11.51 6.21
C TYR A 55 -5.16 -10.52 7.23
N GLU A 56 -4.64 -9.39 6.75
CA GLU A 56 -3.98 -8.42 7.60
C GLU A 56 -4.05 -7.02 7.00
N ILE A 57 -4.22 -6.04 7.88
CA ILE A 57 -4.09 -4.62 7.58
C ILE A 57 -3.14 -4.04 8.63
N GLN A 58 -2.06 -3.42 8.17
CA GLN A 58 -1.14 -2.69 9.03
C GLN A 58 -0.93 -1.30 8.49
N LEU A 59 -0.97 -0.31 9.38
CA LEU A 59 -0.68 1.09 9.10
C LEU A 59 0.25 1.61 10.19
N GLU A 60 1.23 2.43 9.83
CA GLU A 60 2.04 3.14 10.81
C GLU A 60 1.19 4.12 11.62
N SER A 61 1.50 4.27 12.91
CA SER A 61 0.74 5.11 13.84
C SER A 61 0.55 6.55 13.34
N GLN A 62 1.54 7.11 12.62
CA GLN A 62 1.52 8.46 12.07
C GLN A 62 0.44 8.70 10.98
N ILE A 63 -0.08 7.64 10.35
CA ILE A 63 -1.08 7.74 9.29
C ILE A 63 -2.46 7.16 9.67
N GLN A 64 -2.60 6.61 10.88
CA GLN A 64 -3.87 6.09 11.38
C GLN A 64 -4.86 7.22 11.69
N GLY A 65 -6.17 6.90 11.67
CA GLY A 65 -7.22 7.86 12.07
C GLY A 65 -7.56 8.94 11.05
N LYS A 66 -7.11 8.78 9.80
CA LYS A 66 -7.39 9.73 8.70
C LYS A 66 -8.68 9.45 7.91
N GLY A 67 -9.43 8.40 8.30
CA GLY A 67 -10.64 7.94 7.60
C GLY A 67 -10.35 7.29 6.26
#